data_AF-A0A8H7MK94-F1
#
_entry.id   AF-A0A8H7MK94-F1
#
_cell.length_a   1.000
_cell.length_b   1.000
_cell.length_c   1.000
_cell.angle_alpha   90.00
_cell.angle_beta   90.00
_cell.angle_gamma   90.00
#
_symmetry.space_group_name_H-M   'P 1'
#
loop_
_entity.id
_entity.type
_entity.pdbx_description
1 polymer ?
#
loop_
_entity_poly.entity_id
_entity_poly.type
_entity_poly.pdbx_seq_one_letter_code
_entity_poly.pdbx_strand_id
1 'polypeptide(L)'
;MQSEHRKIELQAPGDLSYLTTQIRAAARSKLDLHLPAQPSDADALAADDLRAQTETLVDAFVAQVLAGLKSNIAINGIDVVSAARGGGFGVSLGLEGEDAMEGGVAQQGESVQGVEEEEFEPFDDRLRVRLAEQVGRRDRLVAAISRHRRETAAASARRFEEAFERDAGLREGGGGR
;
A
#
# COMPACT_ATOMS: atom_id res chain seq x y z
N MET A 1 1.40 -43.11 13.97
CA MET A 1 0.77 -43.01 12.64
C MET A 1 1.47 -41.86 11.94
N GLN A 2 2.21 -42.11 10.86
CA GLN A 2 2.79 -41.02 10.07
C GLN A 2 1.65 -40.44 9.24
N SER A 3 1.10 -39.33 9.70
CA SER A 3 -0.03 -38.64 9.08
C SER A 3 0.46 -37.75 7.93
N GLU A 4 1.18 -38.33 6.97
CA GLU A 4 1.59 -37.60 5.77
C GLU A 4 0.47 -37.67 4.73
N HIS A 5 -0.23 -36.55 4.57
CA HIS A 5 -1.19 -36.40 3.49
C HIS A 5 -0.47 -36.10 2.18
N ARG A 6 -0.97 -36.66 1.07
CA ARG A 6 -0.42 -36.40 -0.26
C ARG A 6 -0.51 -34.90 -0.59
N LYS A 7 0.59 -34.33 -1.07
CA LYS A 7 0.63 -32.96 -1.59
C LYS A 7 -0.25 -32.81 -2.83
N ILE A 8 -0.74 -31.59 -3.06
CA ILE A 8 -1.52 -31.26 -4.25
C ILE A 8 -0.56 -31.02 -5.40
N GLU A 9 -0.75 -31.73 -6.52
CA GLU A 9 0.08 -31.60 -7.71
C GLU A 9 -0.53 -30.58 -8.68
N LEU A 10 0.26 -29.59 -9.09
CA LEU A 10 -0.05 -28.66 -10.16
C LEU A 10 0.63 -29.10 -11.45
N GLN A 11 -0.01 -28.81 -12.59
CA GLN A 11 0.51 -29.17 -13.91
C GLN A 11 1.58 -28.18 -14.37
N ALA A 12 1.41 -26.90 -14.06
CA ALA A 12 2.33 -25.84 -14.44
C ALA A 12 2.51 -24.79 -13.33
N PRO A 13 3.64 -24.03 -13.34
CA PRO A 13 3.83 -22.90 -12.44
C PRO A 13 2.73 -21.82 -12.58
N GLY A 14 2.20 -21.63 -13.79
CA GLY A 14 1.10 -20.70 -14.04
C GLY A 14 -0.19 -21.02 -13.27
N ASP A 15 -0.42 -22.29 -12.91
CA ASP A 15 -1.57 -22.67 -12.08
C ASP A 15 -1.46 -22.09 -10.68
N LEU A 16 -0.23 -22.01 -10.13
CA LEU A 16 0.00 -21.44 -8.81
C LEU A 16 -0.30 -19.93 -8.82
N SER A 17 0.17 -19.21 -9.84
CA SER A 17 -0.13 -17.78 -10.04
C SER A 17 -1.62 -17.55 -10.24
N TYR A 18 -2.28 -18.42 -11.00
CA TYR A 18 -3.73 -18.33 -11.18
C TYR A 18 -4.48 -18.51 -9.85
N LEU A 19 -4.09 -19.50 -9.03
CA LEU A 19 -4.69 -19.75 -7.72
C LEU A 19 -4.45 -18.58 -6.75
N THR A 20 -3.24 -18.02 -6.70
CA THR A 20 -2.94 -16.87 -5.83
C THR A 20 -3.77 -15.65 -6.22
N THR A 21 -3.88 -15.36 -7.51
CA THR A 21 -4.72 -14.27 -8.04
C THR A 21 -6.20 -14.49 -7.76
N GLN A 22 -6.72 -15.70 -7.99
CA GLN A 22 -8.12 -16.04 -7.70
C GLN A 22 -8.45 -15.91 -6.21
N ILE A 23 -7.56 -16.35 -5.32
CA ILE A 23 -7.75 -16.23 -3.86
C ILE A 23 -7.79 -14.74 -3.46
N ARG A 24 -6.84 -13.94 -3.94
CA ARG A 24 -6.80 -12.49 -3.66
C ARG A 24 -8.04 -11.77 -4.20
N ALA A 25 -8.44 -12.06 -5.44
CA ALA A 25 -9.61 -11.47 -6.07
C ALA A 25 -10.91 -11.85 -5.34
N ALA A 26 -11.05 -13.13 -4.94
CA ALA A 26 -12.20 -13.58 -4.17
C ALA A 26 -12.28 -12.90 -2.79
N ALA A 27 -11.15 -12.74 -2.10
CA ALA A 27 -11.08 -12.04 -0.81
C ALA A 27 -11.50 -10.57 -0.95
N ARG A 28 -10.99 -9.86 -1.96
CA ARG A 28 -11.36 -8.47 -2.26
C ARG A 28 -12.84 -8.33 -2.62
N SER A 29 -13.35 -9.20 -3.51
CA SER A 29 -14.77 -9.20 -3.88
C SER A 29 -15.70 -9.44 -2.68
N LYS A 30 -15.30 -10.30 -1.74
CA LYS A 30 -16.03 -10.51 -0.50
C LYS A 30 -15.98 -9.30 0.42
N LEU A 31 -14.81 -8.66 0.54
CA LEU A 31 -14.66 -7.44 1.32
C LEU A 31 -15.55 -6.34 0.73
N ASP A 32 -15.52 -6.10 -0.58
CA ASP A 32 -16.30 -5.06 -1.24
C ASP A 32 -17.82 -5.32 -1.15
N LEU A 33 -18.25 -6.59 -1.15
CA LEU A 33 -19.66 -6.94 -0.97
C LEU A 33 -20.17 -6.63 0.44
N HIS A 34 -19.35 -6.84 1.47
CA HIS A 34 -19.77 -6.74 2.86
C HIS A 34 -19.41 -5.40 3.52
N LEU A 35 -18.37 -4.73 3.03
CA LEU A 35 -17.89 -3.41 3.44
C LEU A 35 -17.65 -2.54 2.18
N PRO A 36 -18.72 -2.14 1.46
CA PRO A 36 -18.59 -1.32 0.28
C PRO A 36 -18.01 0.06 0.63
N ALA A 37 -17.08 0.55 -0.21
CA ALA A 37 -16.52 1.89 -0.06
C ALA A 37 -17.65 2.93 -0.10
N GLN A 38 -17.84 3.67 0.99
CA GLN A 38 -18.87 4.69 1.06
C GLN A 38 -18.35 5.99 0.44
N PRO A 39 -19.18 6.73 -0.33
CA PRO A 39 -18.84 8.09 -0.68
C PRO A 39 -18.72 8.92 0.62
N SER A 40 -17.75 9.83 0.64
CA SER A 40 -17.35 10.62 1.80
C SER A 40 -18.48 11.52 2.34
N ASP A 41 -19.39 10.95 3.13
CA ASP A 41 -20.28 11.67 4.05
C ASP A 41 -19.64 11.76 5.45
N ALA A 42 -20.11 12.66 6.31
CA ALA A 42 -19.44 12.99 7.58
C ALA A 42 -19.29 11.80 8.56
N ASP A 43 -20.13 10.77 8.47
CA ASP A 43 -20.01 9.51 9.23
C ASP A 43 -19.13 8.45 8.52
N ALA A 44 -18.70 8.70 7.28
CA ALA A 44 -17.88 7.79 6.48
C ALA A 44 -16.43 7.71 6.97
N LEU A 45 -15.91 8.71 7.69
CA LEU A 45 -14.57 8.65 8.28
C LEU A 45 -14.41 7.44 9.24
N ALA A 46 -15.44 7.13 10.04
CA ALA A 46 -15.41 5.98 10.95
C ALA A 46 -15.67 4.64 10.23
N ALA A 47 -16.45 4.64 9.15
CA ALA A 47 -16.72 3.44 8.34
C ALA A 47 -15.50 3.07 7.47
N ASP A 48 -14.80 4.06 6.94
CA ASP A 48 -13.55 3.88 6.20
C ASP A 48 -12.44 3.33 7.13
N ASP A 49 -12.39 3.77 8.39
CA ASP A 49 -11.46 3.21 9.39
C ASP A 49 -11.70 1.71 9.63
N LEU A 50 -12.96 1.27 9.76
CA LEU A 50 -13.29 -0.16 9.94
C LEU A 50 -12.97 -0.96 8.66
N ARG A 51 -13.28 -0.41 7.48
CA ARG A 51 -12.97 -1.05 6.20
C ARG A 51 -11.46 -1.23 6.05
N ALA A 52 -10.67 -0.19 6.32
CA ALA A 52 -9.21 -0.24 6.21
C ALA A 52 -8.57 -1.25 7.19
N GLN A 53 -9.05 -1.32 8.43
CA GLN A 53 -8.58 -2.32 9.39
C GLN A 53 -8.92 -3.74 8.95
N THR A 54 -10.15 -3.94 8.45
CA THR A 54 -10.59 -5.24 7.96
C THR A 54 -9.79 -5.66 6.73
N GLU A 55 -9.52 -4.75 5.80
CA GLU A 55 -8.67 -4.97 4.63
C GLU A 55 -7.26 -5.44 5.02
N THR A 56 -6.65 -4.76 5.99
CA THR A 56 -5.35 -5.14 6.54
C THR A 56 -5.35 -6.56 7.12
N LEU A 57 -6.39 -6.92 7.88
CA LEU A 57 -6.52 -8.26 8.48
C LEU A 57 -6.78 -9.34 7.44
N VAL A 58 -7.59 -9.05 6.42
CA VAL A 58 -7.88 -9.96 5.31
C VAL A 58 -6.61 -10.20 4.49
N ASP A 59 -5.85 -9.16 4.18
CA ASP A 59 -4.59 -9.29 3.44
C ASP A 59 -3.56 -10.12 4.21
N ALA A 60 -3.41 -9.86 5.52
CA ALA A 60 -2.55 -10.66 6.38
C ALA A 60 -2.99 -12.14 6.44
N PHE A 61 -4.30 -12.38 6.52
CA PHE A 61 -4.85 -13.73 6.50
C PHE A 61 -4.60 -14.44 5.16
N VAL A 62 -4.85 -13.77 4.04
CA VAL A 62 -4.60 -14.32 2.70
C VAL A 62 -3.11 -14.64 2.54
N ALA A 63 -2.21 -13.76 2.98
CA ALA A 63 -0.78 -14.02 2.95
C ALA A 63 -0.41 -15.28 3.75
N GLN A 64 -0.99 -15.47 4.94
CA GLN A 64 -0.77 -16.66 5.76
C GLN A 64 -1.31 -17.93 5.09
N VAL A 65 -2.49 -17.86 4.47
CA VAL A 65 -3.08 -18.98 3.72
C VAL A 65 -2.20 -19.36 2.53
N LEU A 66 -1.72 -18.38 1.77
CA LEU A 66 -0.84 -18.63 0.62
C LEU A 66 0.51 -19.21 1.07
N ALA A 67 1.08 -18.75 2.19
CA ALA A 67 2.29 -19.33 2.76
C ALA A 67 2.09 -20.80 3.17
N GLY A 68 0.96 -21.13 3.82
CA GLY A 68 0.61 -22.50 4.17
C GLY A 68 0.23 -23.38 2.97
N LEU A 69 -0.32 -22.78 1.90
CA LEU A 69 -0.64 -23.46 0.66
C LEU A 69 0.65 -23.94 -0.04
N LYS A 70 1.66 -23.07 -0.13
CA LYS A 70 2.94 -23.36 -0.80
C LYS A 70 3.64 -24.59 -0.25
N SER A 71 3.58 -24.85 1.06
CA SER A 71 4.20 -26.05 1.66
C SER A 71 3.50 -27.37 1.33
N ASN A 72 2.24 -27.30 0.89
CA ASN A 72 1.39 -28.46 0.59
C ASN A 72 1.18 -28.68 -0.92
N ILE A 73 1.84 -27.89 -1.77
CA ILE A 73 1.76 -28.00 -3.23
C ILE A 73 3.10 -28.49 -3.80
N ALA A 74 3.02 -29.34 -4.81
CA ALA A 74 4.13 -29.69 -5.68
C ALA A 74 3.77 -29.36 -7.14
N ILE A 75 4.75 -29.01 -7.94
CA ILE A 75 4.61 -28.78 -9.39
C ILE A 75 5.39 -29.89 -10.07
N ASN A 76 4.70 -30.78 -10.79
CA ASN A 76 5.30 -31.94 -11.44
C ASN A 76 6.22 -32.77 -10.51
N GLY A 77 5.80 -32.97 -9.26
CA GLY A 77 6.57 -33.71 -8.25
C GLY A 77 7.71 -32.92 -7.57
N ILE A 78 7.93 -31.66 -7.93
CA ILE A 78 8.90 -30.76 -7.28
C ILE A 78 8.16 -29.88 -6.26
N ASP A 79 8.62 -29.88 -5.02
CA ASP A 79 8.04 -29.04 -3.96
C ASP A 79 8.35 -27.55 -4.19
N VAL A 80 7.31 -26.73 -4.15
CA VAL A 80 7.38 -25.27 -4.37
C VAL A 80 8.29 -24.60 -3.33
N VAL A 81 8.29 -25.06 -2.07
CA VAL A 81 9.13 -24.47 -1.01
C VAL A 81 10.59 -24.92 -1.13
N SER A 82 10.82 -26.14 -1.62
CA SER A 82 12.18 -26.64 -1.88
C SER A 82 12.84 -25.89 -3.03
N ALA A 83 12.07 -25.54 -4.07
CA ALA A 83 12.55 -24.69 -5.17
C ALA A 83 12.96 -23.29 -4.69
N ALA A 84 12.20 -22.68 -3.75
CA ALA A 84 12.50 -21.36 -3.21
C ALA A 84 13.75 -21.31 -2.31
N ARG A 85 14.09 -22.41 -1.61
CA ARG A 85 15.30 -22.51 -0.77
C ARG A 85 16.57 -22.90 -1.54
N GLY A 86 16.44 -23.37 -2.78
CA GLY A 86 17.56 -23.86 -3.60
C GLY A 86 18.33 -22.81 -4.42
N GLY A 87 17.94 -21.53 -4.38
CA GLY A 87 18.56 -20.45 -5.16
C GLY A 87 19.73 -19.71 -4.49
N GLY A 88 20.21 -20.18 -3.34
CA GLY A 88 21.29 -19.56 -2.59
C GLY A 88 22.64 -20.19 -2.91
N PHE A 89 23.45 -19.49 -3.70
CA PHE A 89 24.90 -19.65 -3.77
C PHE A 89 25.46 -19.79 -2.35
N GLY A 90 25.92 -21.01 -2.02
CA GLY A 90 26.43 -21.35 -0.70
C GLY A 90 27.70 -20.55 -0.38
N VAL A 91 27.56 -19.52 0.46
CA VAL A 91 28.63 -19.17 1.40
C VAL A 91 28.22 -19.74 2.74
N SER A 92 28.29 -21.07 2.85
CA SER A 92 28.41 -21.72 4.15
C SER A 92 29.85 -21.53 4.58
N LEU A 93 30.05 -20.68 5.59
CA LEU A 93 31.21 -20.74 6.46
C LEU A 93 31.47 -22.21 6.82
N GLY A 94 32.70 -22.65 6.55
CA GLY A 94 33.04 -24.04 6.33
C GLY A 94 32.79 -24.97 7.52
N LEU A 95 32.32 -26.17 7.18
CA LEU A 95 32.60 -27.41 7.90
C LEU A 95 32.81 -28.50 6.84
N GLU A 96 33.99 -29.09 6.87
CA GLU A 96 34.58 -30.00 5.90
C GLU A 96 33.83 -31.34 5.82
N GLY A 97 33.78 -31.92 4.61
CA GLY A 97 33.21 -33.23 4.34
C GLY A 97 33.33 -33.57 2.85
N GLU A 98 34.44 -34.22 2.52
CA GLU A 98 34.84 -34.71 1.20
C GLU A 98 33.87 -35.78 0.67
N ASP A 99 33.44 -35.69 -0.59
CA ASP A 99 33.50 -36.77 -1.60
C ASP A 99 32.61 -36.53 -2.84
N ALA A 100 33.20 -36.86 -4.00
CA ALA A 100 32.59 -37.25 -5.28
C ALA A 100 31.98 -36.20 -6.25
N MET A 101 32.82 -35.86 -7.25
CA MET A 101 32.65 -36.12 -8.69
C MET A 101 31.49 -35.49 -9.51
N GLU A 102 31.89 -34.52 -10.34
CA GLU A 102 31.83 -34.51 -11.82
C GLU A 102 30.53 -34.89 -12.58
N GLY A 103 30.04 -33.92 -13.36
CA GLY A 103 29.55 -34.16 -14.72
C GLY A 103 28.03 -34.15 -14.92
N GLY A 104 27.47 -33.01 -15.33
CA GLY A 104 26.05 -32.90 -15.70
C GLY A 104 25.73 -31.64 -16.51
N VAL A 105 25.93 -31.76 -17.82
CA VAL A 105 25.46 -30.95 -18.96
C VAL A 105 24.48 -29.81 -18.64
N ALA A 106 24.88 -28.60 -19.05
CA ALA A 106 24.03 -27.43 -19.16
C ALA A 106 22.79 -27.71 -20.04
N GLN A 107 21.63 -27.83 -19.41
CA GLN A 107 20.35 -27.63 -20.08
C GLN A 107 19.83 -26.25 -19.67
N GLN A 108 19.93 -25.33 -20.63
CA GLN A 108 19.14 -24.10 -20.63
C GLN A 108 17.68 -24.51 -20.77
N GLY A 109 16.90 -24.32 -19.71
CA GLY A 109 15.50 -24.70 -19.68
C GLY A 109 14.89 -24.31 -18.35
N GLU A 110 14.26 -23.13 -18.36
CA GLU A 110 13.26 -22.70 -17.38
C GLU A 110 13.78 -22.57 -15.95
N SER A 111 14.25 -21.36 -15.64
CA SER A 111 14.28 -20.90 -14.27
C SER A 111 12.88 -21.07 -13.68
N VAL A 112 12.69 -22.10 -12.84
CA VAL A 112 11.61 -22.15 -11.86
C VAL A 112 11.93 -21.05 -10.84
N GLN A 113 11.74 -19.81 -11.26
CA GLN A 113 11.75 -18.65 -10.40
C GLN A 113 10.53 -18.80 -9.50
N GLY A 114 10.78 -19.32 -8.29
CA GLY A 114 9.88 -19.12 -7.15
C GLY A 114 9.86 -17.67 -6.66
N VAL A 115 10.23 -16.72 -7.53
CA VAL A 115 9.89 -15.32 -7.41
C VAL A 115 8.45 -15.28 -7.90
N GLU A 116 7.49 -15.09 -7.00
CA GLU A 116 6.23 -14.51 -7.41
C GLU A 116 6.63 -13.30 -8.27
N GLU A 117 6.47 -13.37 -9.59
CA GLU A 117 6.53 -12.17 -10.40
C GLU A 117 5.46 -11.29 -9.77
N GLU A 118 5.90 -10.32 -8.95
CA GLU A 118 5.02 -9.31 -8.40
C GLU A 118 4.48 -8.61 -9.64
N GLU A 119 3.30 -9.04 -10.07
CA GLU A 119 2.57 -8.42 -11.16
C GLU A 119 2.27 -7.00 -10.69
N PHE A 120 3.19 -6.07 -10.98
CA PHE A 120 3.03 -4.67 -10.70
C PHE A 120 1.82 -4.20 -11.51
N GLU A 121 0.83 -3.66 -10.81
CA GLU A 121 -0.24 -2.96 -11.49
C GLU A 121 0.38 -1.87 -12.39
N PRO A 122 -0.10 -1.73 -13.64
CA PRO A 122 0.36 -0.67 -14.51
C PRO A 122 0.18 0.69 -13.83
N PHE A 123 1.22 1.53 -13.91
CA PHE A 123 1.20 2.85 -13.30
C PHE A 123 0.05 3.70 -13.88
N ASP A 124 -0.91 4.11 -13.05
CA ASP A 124 -2.05 4.92 -13.50
C ASP A 124 -1.66 6.40 -13.61
N ASP A 125 -1.44 6.85 -14.85
CA ASP A 125 -1.15 8.25 -15.17
C ASP A 125 -2.24 9.22 -14.72
N ARG A 126 -3.52 8.80 -14.70
CA ARG A 126 -4.64 9.67 -14.31
C ARG A 126 -4.61 9.95 -12.81
N LEU A 127 -4.36 8.91 -12.01
CA LEU A 127 -4.19 9.06 -10.56
C LEU A 127 -2.99 9.95 -10.24
N ARG A 128 -1.88 9.81 -10.97
CA ARG A 128 -0.72 10.69 -10.82
C ARG A 128 -1.04 12.17 -11.10
N VAL A 129 -1.76 12.46 -12.19
CA VAL A 129 -2.15 13.84 -12.52
C VAL A 129 -3.05 14.42 -11.44
N ARG A 130 -4.04 13.67 -10.96
CA ARG A 130 -4.92 14.10 -9.86
C ARG A 130 -4.15 14.36 -8.57
N LEU A 131 -3.21 13.48 -8.21
CA LEU A 131 -2.36 13.68 -7.05
C LEU A 131 -1.54 14.97 -7.16
N ALA A 132 -0.93 15.22 -8.33
CA ALA A 132 -0.17 16.43 -8.57
C ALA A 132 -1.04 17.70 -8.45
N GLU A 133 -2.27 17.65 -8.95
CA GLU A 133 -3.23 18.76 -8.84
C GLU A 133 -3.61 19.03 -7.37
N GLN A 134 -3.92 17.98 -6.60
CA GLN A 134 -4.27 18.09 -5.19
C GLN A 134 -3.12 18.64 -4.34
N VAL A 135 -1.89 18.18 -4.59
CA VAL A 135 -0.68 18.71 -3.95
C VAL A 135 -0.51 20.20 -4.28
N GLY A 136 -0.66 20.57 -5.56
CA GLY A 136 -0.60 21.97 -5.97
C GLY A 136 -1.68 22.83 -5.29
N ARG A 137 -2.90 22.31 -5.12
CA ARG A 137 -3.98 22.99 -4.40
C ARG A 137 -3.64 23.17 -2.91
N ARG A 138 -3.13 22.12 -2.27
CA ARG A 138 -2.68 22.17 -0.86
C ARG A 138 -1.64 23.26 -0.66
N ASP A 139 -0.61 23.31 -1.50
CA ASP A 139 0.49 24.26 -1.34
C ASP A 139 0.03 25.72 -1.55
N ARG A 140 -0.91 25.97 -2.48
CA ARG A 140 -1.54 27.30 -2.64
C ARG A 140 -2.31 27.72 -1.39
N LEU A 141 -3.06 26.81 -0.78
CA LEU A 141 -3.83 27.09 0.45
C LEU A 141 -2.89 27.37 1.63
N VAL A 142 -1.81 26.60 1.77
CA VAL A 142 -0.79 26.84 2.80
C VAL A 142 -0.15 28.22 2.62
N ALA A 143 0.18 28.61 1.38
CA ALA A 143 0.71 29.93 1.09
C ALA A 143 -0.30 31.05 1.40
N ALA A 144 -1.58 30.85 1.09
CA ALA A 144 -2.66 31.80 1.38
C ALA A 144 -2.85 31.99 2.90
N ILE A 145 -2.92 30.91 3.67
CA ILE A 145 -3.01 30.95 5.14
C ILE A 145 -1.79 31.67 5.72
N SER A 146 -0.59 31.38 5.21
CA SER A 146 0.64 32.03 5.67
C SER A 146 0.67 33.52 5.39
N ARG A 147 0.15 33.98 4.24
CA ARG A 147 -0.05 35.42 3.96
C ARG A 147 -1.10 36.01 4.89
N HIS A 148 -2.25 35.34 5.04
CA HIS A 148 -3.35 35.79 5.89
C HIS A 148 -2.89 35.99 7.34
N ARG A 149 -2.08 35.08 7.90
CA ARG A 149 -1.53 35.21 9.25
C ARG A 149 -0.55 36.38 9.41
N ARG A 150 0.19 36.73 8.35
CA ARG A 150 1.16 37.84 8.38
C ARG A 150 0.50 39.20 8.16
N GLU A 151 -0.45 39.29 7.24
CA GLU A 151 -0.99 40.57 6.78
C GLU A 151 -2.23 41.00 7.56
N THR A 152 -3.11 40.06 7.94
CA THR A 152 -4.44 40.40 8.47
C THR A 152 -4.38 41.06 9.85
N ALA A 153 -3.50 40.59 10.74
CA ALA A 153 -3.40 41.19 12.08
C ALA A 153 -2.95 42.65 12.01
N ALA A 154 -1.90 42.93 11.23
CA ALA A 154 -1.39 44.28 11.04
C ALA A 154 -2.39 45.18 10.29
N ALA A 155 -3.04 44.66 9.24
CA ALA A 155 -4.03 45.41 8.48
C ALA A 155 -5.28 45.74 9.31
N SER A 156 -5.76 44.80 10.14
CA SER A 156 -6.90 45.02 11.03
C SER A 156 -6.59 46.05 12.11
N ALA A 157 -5.39 45.99 12.71
CA ALA A 157 -4.95 46.97 13.70
C ALA A 157 -4.93 48.40 13.13
N ARG A 158 -4.33 48.58 11.94
CA ARG A 158 -4.30 49.88 11.25
C ARG A 158 -5.70 50.41 10.93
N ARG A 159 -6.58 49.56 10.41
CA ARG A 159 -7.98 49.94 10.13
C ARG A 159 -8.72 50.35 11.40
N PHE A 160 -8.44 49.70 12.53
CA PHE A 160 -9.04 50.06 13.81
C PHE A 160 -8.52 51.41 14.32
N GLU A 161 -7.21 51.64 14.23
CA GLU A 161 -6.57 52.91 14.59
C GLU A 161 -7.14 54.08 13.77
N GLU A 162 -7.19 53.95 12.45
CA GLU A 162 -7.77 54.96 11.54
C GLU A 162 -9.25 55.26 11.84
N ALA A 163 -10.03 54.22 12.21
CA ALA A 163 -11.43 54.40 12.59
C ALA A 163 -11.56 55.09 13.96
N PHE A 164 -10.69 54.74 14.91
CA PHE A 164 -10.67 55.33 16.25
C PHE A 164 -10.31 56.82 16.22
N GLU A 165 -9.29 57.19 15.44
CA GLU A 165 -8.88 58.59 15.27
C GLU A 165 -10.00 59.43 14.63
N ARG A 166 -10.71 58.88 13.65
CA ARG A 166 -11.86 59.53 13.02
C ARG A 166 -12.98 59.82 14.03
N ASP A 167 -13.31 58.83 14.85
CA ASP A 167 -14.35 58.97 15.88
C ASP A 167 -13.92 59.92 17.00
N ALA A 168 -12.63 59.92 17.37
CA ALA A 168 -12.09 60.85 18.35
C ALA A 168 -12.17 62.30 17.85
N GLY A 169 -11.76 62.56 16.60
CA GLY A 169 -11.85 63.89 15.99
C GLY A 169 -13.29 64.42 15.87
N LEU A 170 -14.26 63.53 15.61
CA LEU A 170 -15.69 63.89 15.60
C LEU A 170 -16.22 64.29 16.98
N ARG A 171 -15.71 63.67 18.06
CA ARG A 171 -16.12 63.98 19.44
C ARG A 171 -15.53 65.31 19.93
N GLU A 172 -14.29 65.62 19.58
CA GLU A 172 -13.65 66.89 19.96
C GLU A 172 -14.26 68.10 19.21
N GLY A 173 -14.68 67.94 17.96
CA GLY A 173 -15.36 69.00 17.19
C GLY A 173 -16.82 69.26 17.59
N GLY A 174 -17.46 68.33 18.31
CA GLY A 174 -18.87 68.41 18.71
C GLY A 174 -19.12 68.96 20.14
N GLY A 175 -18.06 69.13 20.95
CA GLY A 175 -18.15 69.53 22.37
C GLY A 175 -18.22 71.04 22.64
N GLY A 176 -18.23 71.88 21.60
CA GLY A 176 -18.33 73.33 21.73
C GLY A 176 -19.73 73.85 21.43
N ARG A 177 -20.66 73.74 22.38
CA ARG A 177 -21.88 74.57 22.48
C ARG A 177 -22.24 74.80 23.93
#